data_AF-A0A7C3HM18-F1
#
_entry.id   AF-A0A7C3HM18-F1
#
_cell.length_a   1.000
_cell.length_b   1.000
_cell.length_c   1.000
_cell.angle_alpha   90.00
_cell.angle_beta   90.00
_cell.angle_gamma   90.00
#
_symmetry.space_group_name_H-M   'P 1'
#
loop_
_entity.id
_entity.type
_entity.pdbx_description
1 polymer ?
#
loop_
_entity_poly.entity_id
_entity_poly.type
_entity_poly.pdbx_seq_one_letter_code
_entity_poly.pdbx_strand_id
1 'polypeptide(L)'
;MPEVAELPPGPPPLPAWLPRLAAAVETAVPASLAALLWFAIHSLILREPWWSKFNVAAGPFFGDRVFYLGLGRATLAGAALLVVLYSLSGMLFGLVASSRSMARASALAAVWLACWHVFAQHFVWPRLHPAAPPYFPMMATVPSHLAAAILLARFPAVFRRVTAFGHDGARSAEAAEPHEDPATGDGPAVFEAGPENRRPAPPESADC
;
A
#
# COMPACT_ATOMS: atom_id res chain seq x y z
N MET A 1 -33.20 -9.88 43.11
CA MET A 1 -32.54 -8.90 42.21
C MET A 1 -31.69 -9.71 41.27
N PRO A 2 -31.91 -9.65 39.95
CA PRO A 2 -31.10 -10.41 39.00
C PRO A 2 -29.67 -9.88 39.04
N GLU A 3 -28.74 -10.80 39.26
CA GLU A 3 -27.29 -10.60 39.22
C GLU A 3 -26.92 -10.23 37.78
N VAL A 4 -26.46 -9.00 37.58
CA VAL A 4 -26.00 -8.53 36.27
C VAL A 4 -24.68 -9.24 36.00
N ALA A 5 -24.73 -10.32 35.23
CA ALA A 5 -23.54 -10.99 34.74
C ALA A 5 -22.70 -9.97 33.96
N GLU A 6 -21.54 -9.60 34.52
CA GLU A 6 -20.56 -8.77 33.81
C GLU A 6 -20.12 -9.54 32.56
N LEU A 7 -20.43 -8.96 31.39
CA LEU A 7 -19.94 -9.50 30.12
C LEU A 7 -18.41 -9.60 30.16
N PRO A 8 -17.83 -10.68 29.62
CA PRO A 8 -16.38 -10.80 29.53
C PRO A 8 -15.81 -9.60 28.76
N PRO A 9 -14.63 -9.10 29.16
CA PRO A 9 -14.01 -7.97 28.48
C PRO A 9 -13.72 -8.36 27.04
N GLY A 10 -14.37 -7.64 26.11
CA GLY A 10 -14.16 -7.83 24.67
C GLY A 10 -12.69 -7.65 24.27
N PRO A 11 -12.31 -8.07 23.04
CA PRO A 11 -10.93 -7.99 22.58
C PRO A 11 -10.41 -6.54 22.67
N PRO A 12 -9.12 -6.35 23.02
CA PRO A 12 -8.56 -5.02 23.20
C PRO A 12 -8.68 -4.22 21.89
N PRO A 13 -9.03 -2.92 21.96
CA PRO A 13 -9.17 -2.10 20.78
C PRO A 13 -7.84 -2.04 20.02
N LEU A 14 -7.90 -2.12 18.69
CA LEU A 14 -6.73 -1.97 17.83
C LEU A 14 -6.02 -0.64 18.14
N PRO A 15 -4.68 -0.61 18.12
CA PRO A 15 -3.96 0.61 18.40
C PRO A 15 -4.28 1.67 17.35
N ALA A 16 -4.53 2.90 17.78
CA ALA A 16 -5.03 3.98 16.93
C ALA A 16 -4.13 4.33 15.72
N TRP A 17 -2.85 3.95 15.77
CA TRP A 17 -1.91 4.17 14.67
C TRP A 17 -2.09 3.21 13.49
N LEU A 18 -2.64 2.01 13.72
CA LEU A 18 -2.76 0.97 12.70
C LEU A 18 -3.74 1.33 11.56
N PRO A 19 -4.99 1.77 11.80
CA PRO A 19 -5.87 2.21 10.73
C PRO A 19 -5.33 3.46 10.01
N ARG A 20 -4.59 4.31 10.73
CA ARG A 20 -3.94 5.50 10.16
C ARG A 20 -2.84 5.09 9.18
N LEU A 21 -2.00 4.15 9.57
CA LEU A 21 -0.92 3.63 8.73
C LEU A 21 -1.47 2.90 7.49
N ALA A 22 -2.49 2.05 7.67
CA ALA A 22 -3.14 1.36 6.55
C ALA A 22 -3.72 2.35 5.53
N ALA A 23 -4.44 3.38 5.99
CA ALA A 23 -4.96 4.43 5.12
C ALA A 23 -3.85 5.24 4.42
N ALA A 24 -2.74 5.47 5.12
CA ALA A 24 -1.58 6.16 4.56
C ALA A 24 -0.93 5.33 3.44
N VAL A 25 -0.73 4.03 3.65
CA VAL A 25 -0.20 3.12 2.61
C VAL A 25 -1.13 3.06 1.40
N GLU A 26 -2.43 2.91 1.64
CA GLU A 26 -3.42 2.79 0.57
C GLU A 26 -3.52 4.06 -0.30
N THR A 27 -3.22 5.23 0.25
CA THR A 27 -3.15 6.48 -0.52
C THR A 27 -1.76 6.76 -1.12
N ALA A 28 -0.69 6.36 -0.43
CA ALA A 28 0.68 6.62 -0.85
C ALA A 28 1.09 5.78 -2.07
N VAL A 29 0.65 4.52 -2.17
CA VAL A 29 0.98 3.65 -3.30
C VAL A 29 0.44 4.21 -4.62
N PRO A 30 -0.87 4.52 -4.77
CA PRO A 30 -1.37 5.16 -6.00
C PRO A 30 -0.70 6.50 -6.30
N ALA A 31 -0.42 7.32 -5.28
CA ALA A 31 0.28 8.59 -5.45
C ALA A 31 1.69 8.41 -6.02
N SER A 32 2.42 7.40 -5.55
CA SER A 32 3.74 7.03 -6.09
C SER A 32 3.64 6.59 -7.56
N LEU A 33 2.68 5.74 -7.90
CA LEU A 33 2.49 5.27 -9.27
C LEU A 33 2.12 6.41 -10.23
N ALA A 34 1.29 7.36 -9.78
CA ALA A 34 0.97 8.56 -10.57
C ALA A 34 2.20 9.45 -10.82
N ALA A 35 3.06 9.61 -9.81
CA ALA A 35 4.33 10.33 -9.94
C ALA A 35 5.26 9.67 -10.97
N LEU A 36 5.41 8.34 -10.91
CA LEU A 36 6.21 7.57 -11.87
C LEU A 36 5.61 7.63 -13.28
N LEU A 37 4.29 7.50 -13.41
CA LEU A 37 3.60 7.59 -14.69
C LEU A 37 3.90 8.94 -15.36
N TRP A 38 3.86 10.04 -14.59
CA TRP A 38 4.23 11.34 -15.13
C TRP A 38 5.70 11.41 -15.56
N PHE A 39 6.63 10.80 -14.82
CA PHE A 39 8.04 10.76 -15.26
C PHE A 39 8.22 10.04 -16.60
N ALA A 40 7.50 8.94 -16.81
CA ALA A 40 7.49 8.23 -18.09
C ALA A 40 6.90 9.11 -19.21
N ILE A 41 5.75 9.76 -18.97
CA ILE A 41 5.13 10.70 -19.91
C ILE A 41 6.09 11.85 -20.26
N HIS A 42 6.73 12.45 -19.27
CA HIS A 42 7.68 13.54 -19.49
C HIS A 42 8.90 13.09 -20.30
N SER A 43 9.41 11.87 -20.11
CA SER A 43 10.47 11.33 -20.98
C SER A 43 9.98 11.21 -22.44
N LEU A 44 8.76 10.71 -22.65
CA LEU A 44 8.17 10.60 -23.98
C LEU A 44 7.99 11.95 -24.66
N ILE A 45 7.57 12.99 -23.92
CA ILE A 45 7.44 14.37 -24.43
C ILE A 45 8.79 14.89 -24.96
N LEU A 46 9.88 14.59 -24.26
CA LEU A 46 11.24 14.96 -24.68
C LEU A 46 11.84 14.04 -25.74
N ARG A 47 11.08 13.04 -26.24
CA ARG A 47 11.56 11.97 -27.14
C ARG A 47 12.75 11.20 -26.59
N GLU A 48 12.88 11.16 -25.26
CA GLU A 48 13.80 10.29 -24.57
C GLU A 48 13.15 8.92 -24.35
N PRO A 49 13.95 7.85 -24.19
CA PRO A 49 13.41 6.58 -23.75
C PRO A 49 12.65 6.74 -22.43
N TRP A 50 11.42 6.22 -22.35
CA TRP A 50 10.55 6.41 -21.17
C TRP A 50 11.15 5.87 -19.86
N TRP A 51 12.09 4.94 -19.97
CA TRP A 51 12.83 4.36 -18.85
C TRP A 51 14.06 5.16 -18.40
N SER A 52 14.43 6.25 -19.09
CA SER A 52 15.67 7.02 -18.83
C SER A 52 15.78 7.47 -17.37
N LYS A 53 14.73 8.12 -16.85
CA LYS A 53 14.67 8.61 -15.46
C LYS A 53 14.70 7.47 -14.44
N PHE A 54 14.10 6.33 -14.76
CA PHE A 54 14.10 5.15 -13.89
C PHE A 54 15.50 4.52 -13.83
N ASN A 55 16.21 4.44 -14.95
CA ASN A 55 17.59 3.96 -14.95
C ASN A 55 18.48 4.87 -14.09
N VAL A 56 18.37 6.19 -14.27
CA VAL A 56 19.14 7.17 -13.48
C VAL A 56 18.81 7.07 -11.99
N ALA A 57 17.55 6.84 -11.63
CA ALA A 57 17.17 6.63 -10.23
C ALA A 57 17.84 5.40 -9.61
N ALA A 58 18.23 4.41 -10.42
CA ALA A 58 18.97 3.23 -9.96
C ALA A 58 20.48 3.48 -9.78
N GLY A 59 20.95 4.72 -9.92
CA GLY A 59 22.34 5.14 -9.73
C GLY A 59 23.01 4.57 -8.46
N PRO A 60 22.36 4.52 -7.28
CA PRO A 60 22.95 3.93 -6.08
C PRO A 60 23.35 2.45 -6.21
N PHE A 61 22.73 1.71 -7.12
CA PHE A 61 22.97 0.27 -7.30
C PHE A 61 23.87 -0.05 -8.49
N PHE A 62 23.85 0.78 -9.54
CA PHE A 62 24.51 0.48 -10.81
C PHE A 62 25.59 1.51 -11.20
N GLY A 63 25.73 2.62 -10.47
CA GLY A 63 26.69 3.70 -10.77
C GLY A 63 26.50 4.25 -12.19
N ASP A 64 27.60 4.53 -12.88
CA ASP A 64 27.59 5.08 -14.26
C ASP A 64 27.01 4.10 -15.30
N ARG A 65 26.84 2.81 -14.96
CA ARG A 65 26.28 1.83 -15.92
C ARG A 65 24.84 2.16 -16.29
N VAL A 66 24.13 2.94 -15.47
CA VAL A 66 22.73 3.34 -15.72
C VAL A 66 22.51 4.04 -17.07
N PHE A 67 23.54 4.71 -17.61
CA PHE A 67 23.46 5.42 -18.90
C PHE A 67 23.58 4.50 -20.12
N TYR A 68 24.17 3.32 -19.94
CA TYR A 68 24.37 2.34 -21.01
C TYR A 68 23.39 1.18 -20.93
N LEU A 69 22.66 1.05 -19.81
CA LEU A 69 21.64 0.04 -19.64
C LEU A 69 20.36 0.46 -20.36
N GLY A 70 19.81 -0.46 -21.16
CA GLY A 70 18.49 -0.30 -21.77
C GLY A 70 17.35 -0.55 -20.77
N LEU A 71 16.18 -0.91 -21.31
CA LEU A 71 15.06 -1.38 -20.50
C LEU A 71 15.44 -2.70 -19.81
N GLY A 72 15.38 -2.75 -18.48
CA GLY A 72 15.70 -3.98 -17.75
C GLY A 72 15.85 -3.80 -16.24
N ARG A 73 16.89 -4.44 -15.67
CA ARG A 73 17.11 -4.51 -14.21
C ARG A 73 17.31 -3.13 -13.56
N ALA A 74 18.03 -2.22 -14.23
CA ALA A 74 18.18 -0.85 -13.74
C ALA A 74 16.84 -0.10 -13.72
N THR A 75 16.04 -0.23 -14.77
CA THR A 75 14.70 0.38 -14.83
C THR A 75 13.83 -0.11 -13.68
N LEU A 76 13.78 -1.43 -13.46
CA LEU A 76 12.97 -2.01 -12.40
C LEU A 76 13.45 -1.58 -11.01
N ALA A 77 14.76 -1.59 -10.77
CA ALA A 77 15.34 -1.19 -9.48
C ALA A 77 15.09 0.30 -9.18
N GLY A 78 15.26 1.18 -10.17
CA GLY A 78 15.03 2.61 -9.98
C GLY A 78 13.55 2.95 -9.87
N ALA A 79 12.67 2.29 -10.63
CA ALA A 79 11.22 2.41 -10.45
C ALA A 79 10.80 1.95 -9.04
N ALA A 80 11.30 0.81 -8.57
CA ALA A 80 11.03 0.32 -7.23
C ALA A 80 11.54 1.30 -6.15
N LEU A 81 12.75 1.85 -6.31
CA LEU A 81 13.29 2.86 -5.39
C LEU A 81 12.41 4.10 -5.35
N LEU A 82 11.96 4.63 -6.49
CA LEU A 82 11.06 5.78 -6.53
C LEU A 82 9.70 5.46 -5.89
N VAL A 83 9.14 4.28 -6.14
CA VAL A 83 7.90 3.83 -5.47
C VAL A 83 8.10 3.84 -3.96
N VAL A 84 9.21 3.29 -3.45
CA VAL A 84 9.52 3.31 -2.02
C VAL A 84 9.67 4.73 -1.49
N LEU A 85 10.43 5.59 -2.16
CA LEU A 85 10.63 6.98 -1.73
C LEU A 85 9.32 7.78 -1.66
N TYR A 86 8.50 7.72 -2.71
CA TYR A 86 7.21 8.40 -2.74
C TYR A 86 6.21 7.78 -1.76
N SER A 87 6.23 6.45 -1.60
CA SER A 87 5.36 5.77 -0.64
C SER A 87 5.72 6.13 0.80
N LEU A 88 7.01 6.15 1.15
CA LEU A 88 7.48 6.60 2.47
C LEU A 88 7.10 8.06 2.73
N SER A 89 7.28 8.94 1.75
CA SER A 89 6.83 10.33 1.84
C SER A 89 5.32 10.44 2.07
N GLY A 90 4.51 9.67 1.33
CA GLY A 90 3.05 9.61 1.51
C GLY A 90 2.62 9.01 2.86
N MET A 91 3.36 8.02 3.37
CA MET A 91 3.12 7.45 4.70
C MET A 91 3.39 8.48 5.81
N LEU A 92 4.50 9.22 5.70
CA LEU A 92 4.82 10.33 6.61
C LEU A 92 3.76 11.44 6.54
N PHE A 93 3.27 11.77 5.34
CA PHE A 93 2.13 12.66 5.18
C PHE A 93 0.90 12.15 5.95
N GLY A 94 0.58 10.85 5.84
CA GLY A 94 -0.53 10.23 6.57
C GLY A 94 -0.44 10.40 8.09
N LEU A 95 0.76 10.56 8.66
CA LEU A 95 0.94 10.83 10.09
C LEU A 95 0.50 12.26 10.47
N VAL A 96 0.68 13.24 9.59
CA VAL A 96 0.31 14.65 9.83
C VAL A 96 -1.04 15.05 9.22
N ALA A 97 -1.59 14.22 8.33
CA ALA A 97 -2.80 14.53 7.57
C ALA A 97 -4.04 14.69 8.46
N SER A 98 -4.85 15.70 8.16
CA SER A 98 -6.15 15.90 8.81
C SER A 98 -7.10 14.75 8.47
N SER A 99 -7.71 14.11 9.48
CA SER A 99 -8.70 13.03 9.28
C SER A 99 -10.12 13.55 9.03
N ARG A 100 -10.39 14.84 9.29
CA ARG A 100 -11.75 15.40 9.31
C ARG A 100 -12.14 16.21 8.07
N SER A 101 -11.20 16.93 7.47
CA SER A 101 -11.49 17.90 6.39
C SER A 101 -10.68 17.60 5.12
N MET A 102 -11.41 17.40 4.01
CA MET A 102 -10.82 17.26 2.67
C MET A 102 -10.01 18.49 2.28
N ALA A 103 -10.59 19.69 2.41
CA ALA A 103 -9.91 20.93 2.02
C ALA A 103 -8.59 21.14 2.77
N ARG A 104 -8.58 20.88 4.09
CA ARG A 104 -7.35 20.95 4.89
C ARG A 104 -6.34 19.88 4.48
N ALA A 105 -6.79 18.66 4.16
CA ALA A 105 -5.90 17.61 3.68
C ALA A 105 -5.31 17.94 2.30
N SER A 106 -6.08 18.50 1.38
CA SER A 106 -5.60 18.97 0.08
C SER A 106 -4.54 20.07 0.23
N ALA A 107 -4.81 21.08 1.06
CA ALA A 107 -3.85 22.15 1.33
C ALA A 107 -2.56 21.62 1.96
N LEU A 108 -2.68 20.72 2.95
CA LEU A 108 -1.52 20.06 3.56
C LEU A 108 -0.76 19.19 2.56
N ALA A 109 -1.44 18.47 1.66
CA ALA A 109 -0.79 17.64 0.64
C ALA A 109 0.01 18.49 -0.36
N ALA A 110 -0.54 19.64 -0.77
CA ALA A 110 0.15 20.59 -1.63
C ALA A 110 1.41 21.15 -0.96
N VAL A 111 1.29 21.61 0.29
CA VAL A 111 2.45 22.10 1.08
C VAL A 111 3.47 20.98 1.30
N TRP A 112 3.01 19.78 1.67
CA TRP A 112 3.86 18.62 1.88
C TRP A 112 4.69 18.28 0.65
N LEU A 113 4.07 18.24 -0.53
CA LEU A 113 4.80 17.92 -1.75
C LEU A 113 5.63 19.09 -2.31
N ALA A 114 5.31 20.34 -1.95
CA ALA A 114 6.22 21.45 -2.16
C ALA A 114 7.49 21.31 -1.29
N CYS A 115 7.33 20.94 -0.01
CA CYS A 115 8.47 20.64 0.87
C CYS A 115 9.27 19.43 0.36
N TRP A 116 8.59 18.35 -0.05
CA TRP A 116 9.22 17.20 -0.68
C TRP A 116 9.98 17.58 -1.95
N HIS A 117 9.44 18.47 -2.77
CA HIS A 117 10.11 18.96 -3.97
C HIS A 117 11.45 19.62 -3.63
N VAL A 118 11.44 20.58 -2.71
CA VAL A 118 12.66 21.28 -2.29
C VAL A 118 13.65 20.28 -1.67
N PHE A 119 13.18 19.40 -0.80
CA PHE A 119 14.02 18.36 -0.18
C PHE A 119 14.63 17.42 -1.23
N ALA A 120 13.84 16.96 -2.19
CA ALA A 120 14.29 16.04 -3.22
C ALA A 120 15.33 16.68 -4.14
N GLN A 121 15.13 17.94 -4.53
CA GLN A 121 16.07 18.68 -5.35
C GLN A 121 17.44 18.87 -4.68
N HIS A 122 17.46 19.14 -3.37
CA HIS A 122 18.72 19.41 -2.67
C HIS A 122 19.41 18.15 -2.14
N PHE A 123 18.65 17.13 -1.75
CA PHE A 123 19.18 15.98 -1.03
C PHE A 123 18.98 14.65 -1.76
N VAL A 124 17.82 14.40 -2.36
CA VAL A 124 17.52 13.07 -2.92
C VAL A 124 18.20 12.88 -4.27
N TRP A 125 17.93 13.76 -5.25
CA TRP A 125 18.46 13.57 -6.61
C TRP A 125 19.99 13.57 -6.66
N PRO A 126 20.71 14.49 -6.00
CA PRO A 126 22.17 14.46 -5.97
C PRO A 126 22.75 13.19 -5.31
N ARG A 127 22.00 12.55 -4.40
CA ARG A 127 22.40 11.29 -3.76
C ARG A 127 22.13 10.05 -4.59
N LEU A 128 21.22 10.12 -5.57
CA LEU A 128 21.01 9.02 -6.51
C LEU A 128 22.19 8.90 -7.48
N HIS A 129 22.57 10.04 -8.07
CA HIS A 129 23.72 10.13 -8.97
C HIS A 129 24.12 11.61 -9.14
N PRO A 130 25.42 11.96 -9.30
CA PRO A 130 25.84 13.33 -9.59
C PRO A 130 25.17 13.94 -10.84
N ALA A 131 24.89 13.10 -11.84
CA ALA A 131 24.19 13.49 -13.07
C ALA A 131 22.66 13.34 -13.02
N ALA A 132 22.05 13.03 -11.86
CA ALA A 132 20.60 12.89 -11.75
C ALA A 132 19.81 14.21 -11.79
N PRO A 133 20.24 15.35 -11.20
CA PRO A 133 19.43 16.57 -11.17
C PRO A 133 18.89 17.03 -12.53
N PRO A 134 19.66 16.98 -13.65
CA PRO A 134 19.13 17.29 -14.98
C PRO A 134 17.99 16.37 -15.47
N TYR A 135 17.90 15.13 -14.97
CA TYR A 135 16.83 14.19 -15.32
C TYR A 135 15.54 14.44 -14.54
N PHE A 136 15.59 15.20 -13.44
CA PHE A 136 14.44 15.54 -12.62
C PHE A 136 14.20 17.06 -12.59
N PRO A 137 14.04 17.72 -13.77
CA PRO A 137 13.82 19.16 -13.82
C PRO A 137 12.47 19.52 -13.22
N MET A 138 12.23 20.81 -13.00
CA MET A 138 10.97 21.33 -12.47
C MET A 138 9.76 20.87 -13.30
N MET A 139 9.88 20.85 -14.63
CA MET A 139 8.81 20.39 -15.54
C MET A 139 8.49 18.90 -15.40
N ALA A 140 9.44 18.08 -14.94
CA ALA A 140 9.19 16.67 -14.64
C ALA A 140 8.61 16.49 -13.23
N THR A 141 9.14 17.21 -12.25
CA THR A 141 8.83 16.96 -10.84
C THR A 141 7.57 17.67 -10.35
N VAL A 142 7.28 18.89 -10.80
CA VAL A 142 6.09 19.64 -10.35
C VAL A 142 4.78 18.94 -10.72
N PRO A 143 4.55 18.49 -11.98
CA PRO A 143 3.27 17.85 -12.29
C PRO A 143 3.17 16.43 -11.69
N SER A 144 4.30 15.74 -11.54
CA SER A 144 4.39 14.47 -10.78
C SER A 144 3.95 14.68 -9.33
N HIS A 145 4.44 15.73 -8.68
CA HIS A 145 4.03 16.10 -7.32
C HIS A 145 2.57 16.55 -7.25
N LEU A 146 2.08 17.27 -8.24
CA LEU A 146 0.67 17.67 -8.27
C LEU A 146 -0.25 16.44 -8.38
N ALA A 147 0.08 15.49 -9.25
CA ALA A 147 -0.66 14.23 -9.39
C ALA A 147 -0.66 13.43 -8.09
N ALA A 148 0.49 13.34 -7.42
CA ALA A 148 0.60 12.71 -6.11
C ALA A 148 -0.19 13.46 -5.02
N ALA A 149 -0.20 14.80 -5.02
CA ALA A 149 -0.94 15.62 -4.05
C ALA A 149 -2.45 15.38 -4.15
N ILE A 150 -2.98 15.31 -5.38
CA ILE A 150 -4.40 15.03 -5.65
C ILE A 150 -4.80 13.67 -5.05
N LEU A 151 -3.95 12.66 -5.19
CA LEU A 151 -4.23 11.32 -4.66
C LEU A 151 -4.07 11.26 -3.13
N LEU A 152 -3.05 11.91 -2.57
CA LEU A 152 -2.86 12.01 -1.11
C LEU A 152 -4.00 12.79 -0.44
N ALA A 153 -4.59 13.77 -1.12
CA ALA A 153 -5.74 14.53 -0.60
C ALA A 153 -6.96 13.64 -0.28
N ARG A 154 -7.02 12.42 -0.83
CA ARG A 154 -8.07 11.41 -0.54
C ARG A 154 -7.91 10.75 0.83
N PHE A 155 -6.80 11.01 1.54
CA PHE A 155 -6.50 10.40 2.84
C PHE A 155 -7.66 10.40 3.83
N PRO A 156 -8.38 11.51 4.11
CA PRO A 156 -9.44 11.46 5.12
C PRO A 156 -10.63 10.59 4.70
N ALA A 157 -10.86 10.36 3.40
CA ALA A 157 -11.92 9.49 2.91
C ALA A 157 -11.53 8.03 3.08
N VAL A 158 -10.29 7.70 2.71
CA VAL A 158 -9.70 6.37 2.90
C VAL A 158 -9.62 6.03 4.40
N PHE A 159 -9.17 6.96 5.23
CA PHE A 159 -9.09 6.79 6.68
C PHE A 159 -10.45 6.45 7.29
N ARG A 160 -11.51 7.23 6.96
CA ARG A 160 -12.87 6.94 7.43
C ARG A 160 -13.36 5.56 7.02
N ARG A 161 -13.07 5.15 5.78
CA ARG A 161 -13.45 3.83 5.26
C ARG A 161 -12.71 2.71 6.01
N VAL A 162 -11.40 2.82 6.18
CA VAL A 162 -10.58 1.84 6.92
C VAL A 162 -11.03 1.73 8.37
N THR A 163 -11.34 2.85 9.02
CA THR A 163 -11.86 2.83 10.40
C THR A 163 -13.25 2.20 10.49
N ALA A 164 -14.13 2.42 9.51
CA ALA A 164 -15.46 1.82 9.50
C ALA A 164 -15.39 0.29 9.39
N PHE A 165 -14.57 -0.23 8.46
CA PHE A 165 -14.32 -1.67 8.34
C PHE A 165 -13.80 -2.31 9.63
N GLY A 166 -12.93 -1.62 10.37
CA GLY A 166 -12.45 -2.11 11.67
C GLY A 166 -13.55 -2.23 12.73
N HIS A 167 -14.52 -1.31 12.74
CA HIS A 167 -15.65 -1.35 13.68
C HIS A 167 -16.67 -2.43 13.29
N ASP A 168 -16.98 -2.56 11.99
CA ASP A 168 -17.94 -3.56 11.51
C ASP A 168 -17.41 -4.99 11.72
N GLY A 169 -16.10 -5.21 11.51
CA GLY A 169 -15.45 -6.49 11.78
C GLY A 169 -15.46 -6.87 13.26
N ALA A 170 -15.17 -5.92 14.16
CA ALA A 170 -15.24 -6.15 15.60
C ALA A 170 -16.66 -6.49 16.07
N ARG A 171 -17.67 -5.76 15.57
CA ARG A 171 -19.08 -6.00 15.88
C ARG A 171 -19.58 -7.36 15.38
N SER A 172 -19.07 -7.81 14.24
CA SER A 172 -19.41 -9.11 13.66
C SER A 172 -18.74 -10.27 14.40
N ALA A 173 -17.53 -10.06 14.93
CA ALA A 173 -16.83 -11.04 15.77
C ALA A 173 -17.51 -11.21 17.14
N GLU A 174 -17.94 -10.11 17.77
CA GLU A 174 -18.68 -10.14 19.05
C GLU A 174 -20.06 -10.82 18.90
N ALA A 175 -20.74 -10.64 17.77
CA ALA A 175 -22.00 -11.35 17.47
C ALA A 175 -21.82 -12.84 17.12
N ALA A 176 -20.59 -13.27 16.80
CA ALA A 176 -20.27 -14.63 16.41
C ALA A 176 -19.63 -15.46 17.55
N GLU A 177 -19.44 -14.87 18.75
CA GLU A 177 -19.05 -15.68 19.90
C GLU A 177 -20.16 -16.69 20.21
N PRO A 178 -19.85 -18.00 20.17
CA PRO A 178 -20.85 -19.04 20.36
C PRO A 178 -21.35 -19.00 21.79
N HIS A 179 -22.68 -18.98 21.94
CA HIS A 179 -23.35 -19.29 23.20
C HIS A 179 -22.89 -20.68 23.64
N GLU A 180 -21.97 -20.76 24.62
CA GLU A 180 -21.66 -22.02 25.29
C GLU A 180 -22.94 -22.51 25.96
N ASP A 181 -23.60 -23.45 25.30
CA ASP A 181 -24.77 -24.15 25.81
C ASP A 181 -24.34 -24.90 27.08
N PRO A 182 -24.93 -24.62 28.25
CA PRO A 182 -24.52 -25.28 29.48
C PRO A 182 -24.87 -26.77 29.37
N ALA A 183 -23.81 -27.58 29.45
CA ALA A 183 -23.81 -29.02 29.67
C ALA A 183 -25.19 -29.63 30.01
N THR A 184 -25.87 -30.18 29.00
CA THR A 184 -26.92 -31.17 29.23
C THR A 184 -26.27 -32.54 29.12
N GLY A 185 -26.21 -33.22 30.26
CA GLY A 185 -25.62 -34.54 30.38
C GLY A 185 -26.42 -35.66 29.69
N ASP A 186 -25.80 -36.84 29.79
CA ASP A 186 -26.35 -38.19 29.62
C ASP A 186 -26.68 -38.72 28.22
N GLY A 187 -25.81 -39.64 27.76
CA GLY A 187 -26.27 -41.00 27.43
C GLY A 187 -26.16 -41.43 25.96
N PRO A 188 -25.98 -42.74 25.68
CA PRO A 188 -25.05 -43.18 24.64
C PRO A 188 -25.68 -43.80 23.39
N ALA A 189 -24.81 -43.94 22.38
CA ALA A 189 -24.80 -44.93 21.28
C ALA A 189 -25.90 -44.85 20.21
N VAL A 190 -25.48 -44.68 18.94
CA VAL A 190 -25.61 -45.73 17.92
C VAL A 190 -24.46 -45.53 16.91
N PHE A 191 -23.56 -46.51 16.85
CA PHE A 191 -22.56 -46.66 15.81
C PHE A 191 -23.21 -47.44 14.66
N GLU A 192 -23.68 -46.76 13.63
CA GLU A 192 -24.14 -47.41 12.40
C GLU A 192 -22.99 -47.44 11.38
N ALA A 193 -22.41 -48.63 11.24
CA ALA A 193 -21.48 -48.96 10.18
C ALA A 193 -22.28 -49.30 8.91
N GLY A 194 -21.91 -48.69 7.77
CA GLY A 194 -22.45 -49.04 6.46
C GLY A 194 -21.50 -48.61 5.33
N PRO A 195 -21.42 -49.36 4.21
CA PRO A 195 -20.13 -49.79 3.67
C PRO A 195 -19.78 -49.21 2.30
N GLU A 196 -18.50 -49.37 1.95
CA GLU A 196 -18.00 -49.72 0.61
C GLU A 196 -18.47 -48.85 -0.57
N ASN A 197 -17.62 -47.90 -1.01
CA ASN A 197 -17.66 -47.46 -2.40
C ASN A 197 -16.27 -47.49 -3.04
N ARG A 198 -16.19 -48.33 -4.07
CA ARG A 198 -15.00 -48.76 -4.80
C ARG A 198 -14.46 -47.62 -5.66
N ARG A 199 -13.15 -47.36 -5.58
CA ARG A 199 -12.43 -46.56 -6.59
C ARG A 199 -12.08 -47.46 -7.78
N PRO A 200 -12.38 -47.08 -9.03
CA PRO A 200 -11.74 -47.68 -10.20
C PRO A 200 -10.33 -47.10 -10.38
N ALA A 201 -9.40 -47.97 -10.79
CA ALA A 201 -8.03 -47.63 -11.16
C ALA A 201 -7.95 -46.84 -12.49
N PRO A 202 -6.96 -45.96 -12.66
CA PRO A 202 -6.71 -45.30 -13.95
C PRO A 202 -6.03 -46.24 -14.95
N PRO A 203 -6.32 -46.11 -16.26
CA PRO A 203 -5.71 -46.91 -17.30
C PRO A 203 -4.26 -46.52 -17.60
N GLU A 204 -3.57 -47.58 -18.00
CA GLU A 204 -2.17 -47.75 -18.38
C GLU A 204 -1.76 -46.87 -19.58
N SER A 205 -0.56 -46.31 -19.48
CA SER A 205 0.15 -45.58 -20.53
C SER A 205 0.56 -46.51 -21.67
N ALA A 206 0.21 -46.14 -22.91
CA ALA A 206 0.76 -46.74 -24.11
C ALA A 206 1.51 -45.70 -24.95
N ASP A 207 2.72 -46.09 -25.30
CA ASP A 207 3.71 -45.54 -26.20
C ASP A 207 3.20 -44.81 -27.46
N CYS A 208 3.87 -43.70 -27.78
CA CYS A 208 4.29 -43.25 -29.12
C CYS A 208 5.29 -42.09 -28.97
#